data_AF-A0A836UDG5-F1
#
_entry.id   AF-A0A836UDG5-F1
#
_cell.length_a   1.000
_cell.length_b   1.000
_cell.length_c   1.000
_cell.angle_alpha   90.00
_cell.angle_beta   90.00
_cell.angle_gamma   90.00
#
_symmetry.space_group_name_H-M   'P 1'
#
loop_
_entity.id
_entity.type
_entity.pdbx_description
1 polymer ?
#
loop_
_entity_poly.entity_id
_entity_poly.type
_entity_poly.pdbx_seq_one_letter_code
_entity_poly.pdbx_strand_id
1 'polypeptide(L)'
;MGYTCTAHVHGTEGELAIDGEQLRLQTRTKHADGAEPERITPPVPDPGTWSAFARALETREPTLTHSADNLHSLAMLFAAMESAETGAIVKPVSDWLALLKDRSSAA
;
A
#
# COMPACT_ATOMS: atom_id res chain seq x y z
N MET A 1 -19.23 -6.25 13.34
CA MET A 1 -18.69 -6.88 12.12
C MET A 1 -17.41 -6.14 11.78
N GLY A 2 -16.26 -6.73 12.09
CA GLY A 2 -14.96 -6.13 11.78
C GLY A 2 -14.46 -6.64 10.43
N TYR A 3 -13.74 -5.80 9.70
CA TYR A 3 -12.99 -6.25 8.52
C TYR A 3 -11.66 -6.82 9.01
N THR A 4 -11.33 -8.05 8.62
CA THR A 4 -9.97 -8.58 8.79
C THR A 4 -9.17 -8.17 7.57
N CYS A 5 -8.11 -7.39 7.78
CA CYS A 5 -7.18 -7.05 6.71
C CYS A 5 -6.37 -8.30 6.35
N THR A 6 -6.48 -8.76 5.11
CA THR A 6 -5.68 -9.85 4.55
C THR A 6 -4.94 -9.32 3.32
N ALA A 7 -3.68 -9.67 3.17
CA ALA A 7 -2.90 -9.36 1.98
C ALA A 7 -2.01 -10.54 1.63
N HIS A 8 -1.83 -10.79 0.34
CA HIS A 8 -0.97 -11.86 -0.17
C HIS A 8 0.01 -11.27 -1.18
N VAL A 9 1.29 -11.58 -1.01
CA VAL A 9 2.36 -11.19 -1.90
C VAL A 9 3.00 -12.46 -2.44
N HIS A 10 2.84 -12.69 -3.73
CA HIS A 10 3.46 -13.81 -4.43
C HIS A 10 4.72 -13.35 -5.15
N GLY A 11 5.84 -14.01 -4.86
CA GLY A 11 7.14 -13.75 -5.48
C GLY A 11 7.70 -14.99 -6.18
N THR A 12 8.89 -14.85 -6.76
CA THR A 12 9.60 -15.96 -7.41
C THR A 12 10.07 -17.02 -6.42
N GLU A 13 10.31 -16.66 -5.17
CA GLU A 13 10.85 -17.55 -4.13
C GLU A 13 9.78 -18.13 -3.20
N GLY A 14 8.55 -17.63 -3.26
CA GLY A 14 7.50 -18.04 -2.33
C GLY A 14 6.38 -17.02 -2.19
N GLU A 15 5.68 -17.12 -1.06
CA GLU A 15 4.54 -16.28 -0.70
C GLU A 15 4.73 -15.70 0.71
N LEU A 16 4.34 -14.44 0.86
CA LEU A 16 4.12 -13.79 2.15
C LEU A 16 2.64 -13.43 2.26
N ALA A 17 1.97 -13.91 3.29
CA ALA A 17 0.56 -13.62 3.55
C ALA A 17 0.37 -12.94 4.92
N ILE A 18 -0.62 -12.04 5.01
CA ILE A 18 -1.11 -11.46 6.25
C ILE A 18 -2.37 -12.23 6.64
N ASP A 19 -2.32 -12.93 7.76
CA ASP A 19 -3.43 -13.69 8.34
C ASP A 19 -3.76 -13.13 9.73
N GLY A 20 -4.69 -12.18 9.77
CA GLY A 20 -5.04 -11.44 10.98
C GLY A 20 -3.87 -10.62 11.51
N GLU A 21 -3.38 -10.96 12.70
CA GLU A 21 -2.25 -10.27 13.36
C GLU A 21 -0.88 -10.90 13.06
N GLN A 22 -0.84 -11.97 12.26
CA GLN A 22 0.39 -12.70 11.95
C GLN A 22 0.73 -12.61 10.47
N LEU A 23 2.04 -12.65 10.19
CA LEU A 23 2.55 -12.88 8.85
C LEU A 23 2.86 -14.37 8.70
N ARG A 24 2.54 -14.92 7.53
CA ARG A 24 2.83 -16.30 7.15
C ARG A 24 3.78 -16.30 5.96
N LEU A 25 4.96 -16.89 6.13
CA LEU A 25 5.98 -17.01 5.09
C LEU A 25 6.08 -18.46 4.63
N GLN A 26 5.89 -18.69 3.34
CA GLN A 26 6.11 -19.98 2.71
C GLN A 26 7.07 -19.83 1.53
N THR A 27 8.28 -20.39 1.65
CA THR A 27 9.19 -20.47 0.51
C THR A 27 8.88 -21.71 -0.33
N ARG A 28 9.20 -21.66 -1.63
CA ARG A 28 9.01 -22.80 -2.55
C ARG A 28 9.81 -24.01 -2.13
N THR A 29 11.05 -23.81 -1.67
CA THR A 29 11.91 -24.87 -1.13
C THR A 29 11.28 -25.55 0.08
N LYS A 30 10.92 -24.78 1.12
CA LYS A 30 10.26 -25.32 2.32
C LYS A 30 8.94 -26.02 1.98
N HIS A 31 8.18 -25.49 1.01
CA HIS A 31 6.93 -26.11 0.58
C HIS A 31 7.17 -27.45 -0.11
N ALA A 32 8.17 -27.52 -1.01
CA ALA A 32 8.57 -28.75 -1.68
C ALA A 32 9.07 -29.82 -0.69
N ASP A 33 9.71 -29.39 0.39
CA ASP A 33 10.16 -30.26 1.49
C ASP A 33 9.01 -30.69 2.43
N GLY A 34 7.77 -30.25 2.17
CA GLY A 34 6.60 -30.56 2.98
C GLY A 34 6.57 -29.85 4.33
N ALA A 35 7.37 -28.80 4.52
CA ALA A 35 7.40 -28.03 5.75
C ALA A 35 6.20 -27.08 5.84
N GLU A 36 5.69 -26.93 7.06
CA GLU A 36 4.64 -25.96 7.36
C GLU A 36 5.12 -24.51 7.16
N PRO A 37 4.20 -23.59 6.83
CA PRO A 37 4.52 -22.17 6.72
C PRO A 37 5.04 -21.60 8.04
N GLU A 38 6.06 -20.76 7.93
CA GLU A 38 6.62 -20.04 9.07
C GLU A 38 5.68 -18.93 9.51
N ARG A 39 5.46 -18.79 10.83
CA ARG A 39 4.63 -17.74 11.41
C ARG A 39 5.52 -16.67 12.03
N ILE A 40 5.33 -15.44 11.61
CA ILE A 40 6.08 -14.28 12.07
C ILE A 40 5.08 -13.33 12.75
N THR A 41 5.33 -13.00 14.01
CA THR A 41 4.59 -11.95 14.71
C THR A 41 5.28 -10.62 14.44
N PRO A 42 4.68 -9.71 13.65
CA PRO A 42 5.28 -8.41 13.42
C PRO A 42 5.32 -7.60 14.72
N PRO A 43 6.29 -6.69 14.88
CA PRO A 43 6.26 -5.73 15.98
C PRO A 43 4.98 -4.88 15.87
N VAL A 44 4.41 -4.51 17.02
CA VAL A 44 3.28 -3.58 17.04
C VAL A 44 3.73 -2.28 16.36
N PRO A 45 3.06 -1.82 15.29
CA PRO A 45 3.43 -0.59 14.63
C PRO A 45 3.30 0.57 15.63
N ASP A 46 4.24 1.52 15.61
CA ASP A 46 4.11 2.75 16.40
C ASP A 46 2.85 3.50 15.90
N PRO A 47 1.79 3.60 16.71
CA PRO A 47 0.52 4.17 16.27
C PRO A 47 0.57 5.70 16.19
N GLY A 48 1.67 6.34 16.60
CA GLY A 48 1.75 7.79 16.66
C GLY A 48 1.95 8.42 15.28
N THR A 49 0.87 8.67 14.53
CA THR A 49 0.92 9.61 13.39
C THR A 49 1.54 10.96 13.82
N TRP A 50 1.30 11.37 15.06
CA TRP A 50 1.90 12.55 15.67
C TRP A 50 3.38 12.37 16.07
N SER A 51 3.80 11.20 16.57
CA SER A 51 5.21 10.95 16.88
C SER A 51 6.04 10.90 15.59
N ALA A 52 5.52 10.26 14.54
CA ALA A 52 6.13 10.25 13.22
C ALA A 52 6.24 11.67 12.65
N PHE A 53 5.16 12.47 12.73
CA PHE A 53 5.17 13.87 12.29
C PHE A 53 6.17 14.73 13.07
N ALA A 54 6.20 14.64 14.40
CA ALA A 54 7.14 15.35 15.24
C ALA A 54 8.59 14.98 14.89
N ARG A 55 8.86 13.68 14.70
CA ARG A 55 10.18 13.19 14.26
C ARG A 55 10.58 13.77 12.91
N ALA A 56 9.67 13.84 11.94
CA ALA A 56 9.97 14.44 10.64
C ALA A 56 10.27 15.94 10.72
N LEU A 57 9.64 16.68 11.65
CA LEU A 57 9.99 18.08 11.92
C LEU A 57 11.40 18.20 12.51
N GLU A 58 11.77 17.30 13.44
CA GLU A 58 13.08 17.30 14.10
C GLU A 58 14.21 16.87 13.17
N THR A 59 14.03 15.77 12.43
CA THR A 59 15.07 15.20 11.57
C THR A 59 15.14 15.83 10.19
N ARG A 60 14.09 16.55 9.78
CA ARG A 60 13.87 17.03 8.39
C ARG A 60 13.84 15.90 7.35
N GLU A 61 13.58 14.67 7.79
CA GLU A 61 13.39 13.52 6.92
C GLU A 61 11.90 13.20 6.84
N PRO A 62 11.38 12.85 5.66
CA PRO A 62 9.98 12.49 5.54
C PRO A 62 9.65 11.24 6.34
N THR A 63 8.45 11.22 6.94
CA THR A 63 7.87 10.02 7.52
C THR A 63 7.72 8.91 6.49
N LEU A 64 7.52 7.67 6.98
CA LEU A 64 7.31 6.49 6.13
C LEU A 64 6.24 6.69 5.06
N THR A 65 5.21 7.48 5.34
CA THR A 65 4.26 8.03 4.37
C THR A 65 4.60 9.48 4.07
N HIS A 66 5.03 9.76 2.84
CA HIS A 66 5.28 11.10 2.32
C HIS A 66 3.99 11.68 1.71
N SER A 67 3.88 13.00 1.59
CA SER A 67 2.80 13.67 0.85
C SER A 67 2.58 13.17 -0.59
N ALA A 68 3.61 12.61 -1.24
CA ALA A 68 3.50 12.00 -2.56
C ALA A 68 2.68 10.71 -2.51
N ASP A 69 2.80 9.91 -1.45
CA ASP A 69 2.03 8.68 -1.25
C ASP A 69 0.54 9.01 -1.04
N ASN A 70 0.24 10.12 -0.34
CA ASN A 70 -1.13 10.59 -0.17
C ASN A 70 -1.76 10.98 -1.51
N LEU A 71 -1.04 11.74 -2.36
CA LEU A 71 -1.51 12.11 -3.69
C LEU A 71 -1.69 10.88 -4.58
N HIS A 72 -0.78 9.92 -4.52
CA HIS A 72 -0.88 8.68 -5.27
C HIS A 72 -2.09 7.84 -4.82
N SER A 73 -2.34 7.76 -3.50
CA SER A 73 -3.49 7.07 -2.94
C SER A 73 -4.81 7.68 -3.41
N LEU A 74 -4.90 9.02 -3.49
CA LEU A 74 -6.06 9.71 -4.06
C LEU A 74 -6.22 9.44 -5.56
N ALA A 75 -5.12 9.41 -6.32
CA ALA A 75 -5.15 9.06 -7.74
C ALA A 75 -5.77 7.67 -7.97
N MET A 76 -5.32 6.70 -7.17
CA MET A 76 -5.81 5.32 -7.19
C MET A 76 -7.30 5.27 -6.82
N LEU A 77 -7.72 6.00 -5.78
CA LEU A 77 -9.11 6.04 -5.34
C LEU A 77 -10.03 6.56 -6.45
N PHE A 78 -9.69 7.69 -7.09
CA PHE A 78 -10.53 8.25 -8.14
C PHE A 78 -10.60 7.35 -9.38
N ALA A 79 -9.47 6.74 -9.78
CA ALA A 79 -9.48 5.77 -10.87
C ALA A 79 -10.32 4.54 -10.56
N ALA A 80 -10.30 4.05 -9.31
CA ALA A 80 -11.14 2.93 -8.89
C ALA A 80 -12.63 3.29 -8.89
N MET A 81 -12.99 4.51 -8.46
CA MET A 81 -14.38 5.00 -8.51
C MET A 81 -14.87 5.07 -9.96
N GLU A 82 -14.11 5.70 -10.85
CA GLU A 82 -14.47 5.79 -12.27
C GLU A 82 -14.54 4.40 -12.93
N SER A 83 -13.63 3.50 -12.59
CA SER A 83 -13.66 2.11 -13.07
C SER A 83 -14.91 1.37 -12.62
N ALA A 84 -15.34 1.57 -11.37
CA ALA A 84 -16.56 0.96 -10.83
C ALA A 84 -17.83 1.51 -11.51
N GLU A 85 -17.87 2.80 -11.83
CA GLU A 85 -19.00 3.45 -12.48
C GLU A 85 -19.12 3.10 -13.97
N THR A 86 -17.99 2.97 -14.66
CA THR A 86 -17.95 2.78 -16.12
C THR A 86 -17.81 1.32 -16.54
N GLY A 87 -17.34 0.45 -15.64
CA GLY A 87 -16.96 -0.93 -15.96
C GLY A 87 -15.70 -1.04 -16.83
N ALA A 88 -14.97 0.05 -17.04
CA ALA A 88 -13.75 0.08 -17.84
C ALA A 88 -12.48 0.07 -16.97
N ILE A 89 -11.36 -0.36 -17.55
CA ILE A 89 -10.05 -0.24 -16.90
C ILE A 89 -9.60 1.22 -16.99
N VAL A 90 -9.49 1.88 -15.83
CA VAL A 90 -9.03 3.27 -15.71
C VAL A 90 -7.61 3.31 -15.16
N LYS A 91 -6.73 4.09 -15.79
CA LYS A 91 -5.36 4.29 -15.31
C LYS A 91 -5.32 5.46 -14.31
N PRO A 92 -4.73 5.26 -13.12
CA PRO A 92 -4.50 6.34 -12.17
C PRO A 92 -3.65 7.47 -12.77
N VAL A 93 -3.94 8.70 -12.38
CA VAL A 93 -3.15 9.87 -12.79
C VAL A 93 -1.75 9.79 -12.20
N SER A 94 -0.74 9.86 -13.05
CA SER A 94 0.68 9.86 -12.66
C SER A 94 1.38 11.21 -12.88
N ASP A 95 0.87 12.06 -13.78
CA ASP A 95 1.39 13.40 -14.03
C ASP A 95 0.33 14.47 -13.71
N TRP A 96 0.34 14.90 -12.46
CA TRP A 96 -0.58 15.91 -11.94
C TRP A 96 -0.32 17.31 -12.51
N LEU A 97 0.93 17.62 -12.85
CA LEU A 97 1.31 18.95 -13.37
C LEU A 97 0.80 19.14 -14.79
N ALA A 98 0.89 18.12 -15.63
CA ALA A 98 0.31 18.14 -16.97
C ALA A 98 -1.22 18.32 -16.91
N LEU A 99 -1.89 17.59 -16.01
CA LEU A 99 -3.35 17.64 -15.86
C LEU A 99 -3.86 19.02 -15.39
N LEU A 100 -3.14 19.67 -14.47
CA LEU A 100 -3.48 21.01 -14.01
C LEU A 100 -3.29 22.08 -15.10
N LYS A 101 -2.23 21.94 -15.92
CA LYS A 101 -1.98 22.85 -17.04
C LYS A 101 -3.04 22.73 -18.13
N ASP A 102 -3.45 21.51 -18.47
CA ASP A 102 -4.48 21.24 -19.49
C ASP A 102 -5.84 21.85 -19.11
N ARG A 103 -6.22 21.74 -17.83
CA ARG A 103 -7.44 22.38 -17.31
C ARG A 103 -7.38 23.90 -17.28
N SER A 104 -6.20 24.50 -17.18
CA SER A 104 -6.03 25.97 -17.21
C SER A 104 -6.13 26.57 -18.61
N SER A 105 -5.91 25.76 -19.66
CA SER A 105 -6.09 26.16 -21.07
C SER A 105 -7.50 25.95 -21.61
N ALA A 106 -8.35 25.22 -20.88
CA ALA A 106 -9.74 24.96 -21.24
C ALA A 106 -10.74 25.94 -20.60
N ALA A 107 -10.26 26.94 -19.86
CA ALA A 107 -11.02 28.01 -19.22
C ALA A 107 -10.70 29.36 -19.89
#